data_AF-A0A5B0FII6-F1
#
_entry.id   AF-A0A5B0FII6-F1
#
_cell.length_a   1.000
_cell.length_b   1.000
_cell.length_c   1.000
_cell.angle_alpha   90.00
_cell.angle_beta   90.00
_cell.angle_gamma   90.00
#
_symmetry.space_group_name_H-M   'P 1'
#
loop_
_entity.id
_entity.type
_entity.pdbx_description
1 polymer ?
#
loop_
_entity_poly.entity_id
_entity_poly.type
_entity_poly.pdbx_seq_one_letter_code
_entity_poly.pdbx_strand_id
1 'polypeptide(L)'
;MVTLNFVKDDWVKEKNGSKLMQVDEYQVVEAVTYTNGNKALPLVKRVYSGKVWCTWVNENKTVVTQPFWEEDLEPASPSDMHSTFDLH
;
A
#
# COMPACT_ATOMS: atom_id res chain seq x y z
N MET A 1 -3.24 -18.56 -3.63
CA MET A 1 -3.93 -17.27 -3.88
C MET A 1 -3.33 -16.28 -2.92
N VAL A 2 -2.85 -15.13 -3.40
CA VAL A 2 -2.52 -14.00 -2.53
C VAL A 2 -3.85 -13.32 -2.22
N THR A 3 -4.24 -13.29 -0.95
CA THR A 3 -5.41 -12.51 -0.52
C THR A 3 -4.93 -11.07 -0.36
N LEU A 4 -5.45 -10.18 -1.20
CA LEU A 4 -5.23 -8.74 -1.08
C LEU A 4 -6.18 -8.23 0.01
N ASN A 5 -5.65 -7.54 1.02
CA ASN A 5 -6.44 -7.07 2.17
C ASN A 5 -7.19 -5.76 1.90
N PHE A 6 -6.78 -5.01 0.87
CA PHE A 6 -7.32 -3.71 0.50
C PHE A 6 -7.58 -3.66 -1.00
N VAL A 7 -8.44 -2.74 -1.44
CA VAL A 7 -8.65 -2.43 -2.87
C VAL A 7 -8.34 -0.97 -3.14
N LYS A 8 -8.15 -0.63 -4.42
CA LYS A 8 -8.00 0.77 -4.85
C LYS A 8 -9.16 1.61 -4.30
N ASP A 9 -8.82 2.82 -3.87
CA ASP A 9 -9.71 3.81 -3.30
C ASP A 9 -10.20 3.51 -1.87
N ASP A 10 -9.80 2.38 -1.26
CA ASP A 10 -10.05 2.12 0.16
C ASP A 10 -9.34 3.15 1.04
N TRP A 11 -10.04 3.57 2.10
CA TRP A 11 -9.47 4.41 3.13
C TRP A 11 -8.80 3.56 4.19
N VAL A 12 -7.52 3.85 4.44
CA VAL A 12 -6.66 3.15 5.37
C VAL A 12 -5.92 4.13 6.27
N LYS A 13 -5.37 3.62 7.36
CA LYS A 13 -4.41 4.34 8.19
C LYS A 13 -3.30 3.39 8.64
N GLU A 14 -2.17 3.95 9.04
CA GLU A 14 -1.14 3.17 9.75
C GLU A 14 -1.71 2.69 11.09
N LYS A 15 -1.40 1.47 11.50
CA LYS A 15 -1.73 0.95 12.82
C LYS A 15 -1.13 1.86 13.89
N ASN A 16 -1.97 2.30 14.84
CA ASN A 16 -1.63 3.31 15.85
C ASN A 16 -1.33 4.72 15.29
N GLY A 17 -1.53 4.95 14.01
CA GLY A 17 -1.45 6.26 13.36
C GLY A 17 -2.81 6.94 13.29
N SER A 18 -2.80 8.26 13.14
CA SER A 18 -3.99 9.09 12.91
C SER A 18 -4.15 9.54 11.47
N LYS A 19 -3.14 9.29 10.62
CA LYS A 19 -3.11 9.74 9.24
C LYS A 19 -3.99 8.84 8.38
N LEU A 20 -5.07 9.43 7.87
CA LEU A 20 -5.93 8.83 6.85
C LEU A 20 -5.26 8.93 5.47
N MET A 21 -5.26 7.81 4.76
CA MET A 21 -4.68 7.67 3.43
C MET A 21 -5.63 6.85 2.56
N GLN A 22 -5.49 7.00 1.24
CA GLN A 22 -6.25 6.24 0.27
C GLN A 22 -5.33 5.28 -0.48
N VAL A 23 -5.77 4.04 -0.65
CA VAL A 23 -5.04 3.01 -1.39
C VAL A 23 -5.05 3.35 -2.88
N ASP A 24 -3.87 3.39 -3.50
CA ASP A 24 -3.75 3.58 -4.95
C ASP A 24 -3.53 2.25 -5.67
N GLU A 25 -2.42 1.57 -5.37
CA GLU A 25 -2.12 0.27 -5.96
C GLU A 25 -1.15 -0.59 -5.13
N TYR A 26 -1.19 -1.90 -5.38
CA TYR A 26 -0.22 -2.84 -4.84
C TYR A 26 1.13 -2.70 -5.55
N GLN A 27 2.21 -2.61 -4.77
CA GLN A 27 3.56 -2.53 -5.34
C GLN A 27 3.97 -3.89 -5.90
N VAL A 28 4.15 -3.93 -7.22
CA VAL A 28 4.66 -5.08 -7.96
C VAL A 28 6.12 -4.84 -8.33
N VAL A 29 6.99 -5.79 -8.03
CA VAL A 29 8.43 -5.74 -8.32
C VAL A 29 8.85 -6.92 -9.20
N GLU A 30 10.01 -6.79 -9.84
CA GLU A 30 10.61 -7.89 -10.60
C GLU A 30 11.52 -8.72 -9.71
N ALA A 31 11.23 -10.01 -9.58
CA ALA A 31 12.07 -10.98 -8.90
C ALA A 31 12.75 -11.88 -9.93
N VAL A 32 14.08 -11.97 -9.82
CA VAL A 32 14.89 -12.87 -10.63
C VAL A 32 15.00 -14.21 -9.92
N THR A 33 14.49 -15.27 -10.56
CA THR A 33 14.60 -16.63 -10.05
C THR A 33 15.49 -17.45 -10.99
N TYR A 34 16.42 -18.20 -10.41
CA TYR A 34 17.27 -19.15 -11.16
C TYR A 34 16.71 -20.55 -10.93
N THR A 35 16.15 -21.16 -11.97
CA THR A 35 15.74 -22.57 -11.90
C THR A 35 17.00 -23.45 -11.88
N ASN A 36 17.06 -24.42 -10.95
CA ASN A 36 18.18 -25.32 -10.65
C ASN A 36 19.26 -25.49 -11.75
N GLY A 37 20.49 -25.05 -11.41
CA GLY A 37 21.71 -25.30 -12.16
C GLY A 37 22.41 -24.00 -12.59
N ASN A 38 23.73 -23.90 -12.38
CA ASN A 38 24.61 -22.75 -12.67
C ASN A 38 24.63 -22.27 -14.15
N LYS A 39 23.76 -22.79 -15.02
CA LYS A 39 23.67 -22.47 -16.45
C LYS A 39 22.25 -22.11 -16.93
N ALA A 40 21.26 -22.04 -16.04
CA ALA A 40 19.90 -21.66 -16.44
C ALA A 40 19.80 -20.14 -16.62
N LEU A 41 19.08 -19.71 -17.67
CA LEU A 41 18.77 -18.31 -17.90
C LEU A 41 17.92 -17.76 -16.73
N PRO A 42 18.18 -16.53 -16.26
CA PRO A 42 17.39 -15.92 -15.21
C PRO A 42 15.93 -15.77 -15.67
N LEU A 43 15.00 -16.26 -14.85
CA LEU A 43 13.58 -16.07 -15.07
C LEU A 43 13.13 -14.84 -14.28
N VAL A 44 12.77 -13.78 -14.98
CA VAL A 44 12.19 -12.56 -14.38
C VAL A 44 10.69 -12.77 -14.21
N LYS A 45 10.20 -12.63 -12.98
CA LYS A 45 8.77 -12.69 -12.66
C LYS A 45 8.34 -11.44 -11.93
N ARG A 46 7.15 -10.95 -12.24
CA ARG A 46 6.48 -9.91 -11.46
C ARG A 46 5.86 -10.53 -10.21
N VAL A 47 6.23 -10.02 -9.05
CA VAL A 47 5.74 -10.48 -7.75
C VAL A 47 5.28 -9.30 -6.91
N TYR A 48 4.28 -9.54 -6.07
CA TYR A 48 3.87 -8.57 -5.07
C TYR A 48 4.98 -8.40 -4.01
N SER A 49 5.33 -7.16 -3.67
CA SER A 49 6.42 -6.88 -2.71
C SER A 49 6.00 -6.92 -1.24
N GLY A 50 4.71 -7.02 -0.94
CA GLY A 50 4.18 -6.84 0.42
C GLY A 50 3.81 -5.39 0.76
N LYS A 51 3.99 -4.45 -0.18
CA LYS A 51 3.71 -3.03 0.03
C LYS A 51 2.56 -2.48 -0.80
N VAL A 52 1.81 -1.56 -0.22
CA VAL A 52 0.70 -0.85 -0.86
C VAL A 52 1.05 0.63 -0.99
N TRP A 53 0.90 1.19 -2.18
CA TRP A 53 1.00 2.62 -2.39
C TRP A 53 -0.25 3.30 -1.84
N CYS A 54 -0.04 4.24 -0.93
CA CYS A 54 -1.09 5.02 -0.33
C CYS A 54 -0.85 6.50 -0.60
N THR A 55 -1.93 7.24 -0.84
CA THR A 55 -1.93 8.66 -1.14
C THR A 55 -2.69 9.44 -0.08
N TRP A 56 -2.17 10.60 0.33
CA TRP A 56 -2.85 11.50 1.25
C TRP A 56 -2.47 12.95 0.99
N VAL A 57 -3.19 13.88 1.61
CA VAL A 57 -2.84 15.30 1.60
C VAL A 57 -2.11 15.63 2.90
N ASN A 58 -0.89 16.13 2.80
CA ASN A 58 -0.10 16.52 3.97
C ASN A 58 -0.48 17.93 4.49
N GLU A 59 0.15 18.36 5.58
CA GLU A 59 -0.06 19.68 6.20
C GLU A 59 0.19 20.86 5.24
N ASN A 60 1.08 20.67 4.27
CA ASN A 60 1.39 21.66 3.23
C ASN A 60 0.38 21.63 2.06
N LYS A 61 -0.75 20.95 2.20
CA LYS A 61 -1.77 20.78 1.15
C LYS A 61 -1.23 20.14 -0.13
N THR A 62 -0.20 19.32 0.00
CA THR A 62 0.41 18.61 -1.13
C THR A 62 -0.02 17.15 -1.10
N VAL A 63 -0.36 16.62 -2.27
CA VAL A 63 -0.64 15.20 -2.46
C VAL A 63 0.68 14.44 -2.38
N VAL A 64 0.76 13.51 -1.44
CA VAL A 64 1.93 12.65 -1.22
C VAL A 64 1.52 11.22 -1.46
N THR A 65 2.34 10.48 -2.21
CA THR A 65 2.15 9.05 -2.50
C THR A 65 3.39 8.30 -2.03
N GLN A 66 3.22 7.35 -1.11
CA GLN A 66 4.32 6.56 -0.54
C GLN A 66 3.93 5.09 -0.33
N PRO A 67 4.89 4.16 -0.32
CA PRO A 67 4.62 2.75 -0.13
C PRO A 67 4.67 2.40 1.37
N PHE A 68 3.66 1.67 1.84
CA PHE A 68 3.55 1.15 3.20
C PHE A 68 3.50 -0.37 3.18
N TRP A 69 3.96 -1.03 4.25
CA TRP A 69 3.73 -2.47 4.40
C TRP A 69 2.24 -2.73 4.62
N GLU A 70 1.69 -3.70 3.90
CA GLU A 70 0.25 -4.03 4.03
C GLU A 70 -0.12 -4.45 5.46
N GLU A 71 0.80 -5.12 6.16
CA GLU A 71 0.59 -5.54 7.54
C GLU A 71 0.64 -4.38 8.55
N ASP A 72 1.15 -3.21 8.17
CA ASP A 72 1.19 -2.01 9.02
C ASP A 72 -0.05 -1.14 8.82
N LEU A 73 -0.91 -1.47 7.85
CA LEU A 73 -2.14 -0.75 7.56
C LEU A 73 -3.36 -1.41 8.23
N GLU A 74 -4.35 -0.59 8.53
CA GLU A 74 -5.69 -1.03 8.93
C GLU A 74 -6.77 -0.22 8.21
N PRO A 75 -7.97 -0.81 7.98
CA PRO A 75 -9.10 -0.09 7.40
C PRO A 75 -9.47 1.11 8.28
N ALA A 76 -9.72 2.26 7.64
CA ALA A 76 -10.24 3.41 8.35
C ALA A 76 -11.66 3.12 8.86
N SER A 77 -11.93 3.47 10.11
CA SER A 77 -13.26 3.38 10.70
C SER A 77 -14.10 4.61 10.33
N PRO A 78 -15.44 4.52 10.35
CA PRO A 78 -16.32 5.68 10.15
C PRO A 78 -16.00 6.86 11.09
N SER A 79 -15.54 6.58 12.31
CA SER A 79 -15.08 7.59 13.27
C SER A 79 -13.84 8.36 12.81
N ASP A 80 -12.94 7.72 12.06
CA ASP A 80 -11.75 8.37 11.51
C ASP A 80 -12.15 9.38 10.42
N MET A 81 -13.17 9.05 9.63
CA MET A 81 -13.65 9.91 8.54
C MET A 81 -14.39 11.16 9.06
N HIS A 82 -15.14 11.03 10.16
CA HIS A 82 -15.88 12.16 10.76
C HIS A 82 -14.94 13.28 11.24
N SER A 83 -13.79 12.92 11.83
CA SER A 83 -12.81 13.90 12.30
C SER A 83 -12.15 14.71 11.18
N THR A 84 -12.29 14.30 9.91
CA THR A 84 -11.73 15.01 8.75
C THR A 84 -12.74 16.00 8.15
N PHE A 85 -14.05 15.76 8.32
CA PHE A 85 -15.11 16.60 7.76
C PHE A 85 -15.62 17.71 8.69
N ASP A 86 -15.37 17.63 10.00
CA ASP A 86 -15.76 18.68 10.98
C ASP A 86 -14.84 19.93 10.97
N LEU A 87 -13.91 20.04 10.01
CA LEU A 87 -12.99 21.18 9.85
C LEU A 87 -13.42 22.22 8.79
N HIS A 88 -14.69 22.22 8.35
CA HIS A 88 -15.24 23.21 7.42
C HIS A 88 -16.38 24.05 8.03
#